data_AF-A0A0F9I9F3-F1
#
_entry.id   AF-A0A0F9I9F3-F1
#
_cell.length_a   1.000
_cell.length_b   1.000
_cell.length_c   1.000
_cell.angle_alpha   90.00
_cell.angle_beta   90.00
_cell.angle_gamma   90.00
#
_symmetry.space_group_name_H-M   'P 1'
#
loop_
_entity.id
_entity.type
_entity.pdbx_description
1 polymer ?
#
loop_
_entity_poly.entity_id
_entity_poly.type
_entity_poly.pdbx_seq_one_letter_code
_entity_poly.pdbx_strand_id
1 'polypeptide(L)'
;MTTKLLNGNTKWIITIAILIFSMAGGWFTLKAKADERIKEHYKSFLKYFGDDLVIFADGLSMASTMQKKDRQYYKSKMTKKELSEFMKKHNLKDKNPNYSYPKQLIESSDGIGVYFNPQEGQEIMVGFNEIVSGFKKKGKNLTVDEKDTIISFIESNSISPNFINRIIREYSYESITAAFLIMTNTGVSAIFKYRTC
;
A
#
# COMPACT_ATOMS: atom_id res chain seq x y z
N MET A 1 -71.76 -13.98 12.79
CA MET A 1 -71.59 -14.31 11.36
C MET A 1 -70.33 -15.16 11.25
N THR A 2 -70.52 -16.34 10.69
CA THR A 2 -69.66 -17.54 10.71
C THR A 2 -68.33 -17.37 9.98
N THR A 3 -67.22 -17.72 10.62
CA THR A 3 -65.94 -18.01 9.95
C THR A 3 -65.97 -19.45 9.45
N LYS A 4 -66.00 -19.61 8.11
CA LYS A 4 -65.75 -20.89 7.44
C LYS A 4 -64.26 -21.01 7.12
N LEU A 5 -63.64 -22.02 7.69
CA LEU A 5 -62.41 -22.64 7.21
C LEU A 5 -62.69 -23.29 5.85
N LEU A 6 -61.86 -22.97 4.84
CA LEU A 6 -61.66 -23.83 3.68
C LEU A 6 -60.17 -23.94 3.37
N ASN A 7 -59.73 -25.19 3.38
CA ASN A 7 -58.46 -25.68 2.87
C ASN A 7 -58.24 -25.24 1.41
N GLY A 8 -56.99 -24.88 1.09
CA GLY A 8 -56.58 -24.56 -0.27
C GLY A 8 -55.07 -24.51 -0.38
N ASN A 9 -54.50 -25.66 -0.68
CA ASN A 9 -53.09 -25.92 -0.91
C ASN A 9 -52.55 -25.02 -2.06
N THR A 10 -51.88 -23.91 -1.76
CA THR A 10 -50.95 -23.21 -2.68
C THR A 10 -50.28 -22.01 -1.99
N LYS A 11 -48.96 -21.89 -2.20
CA LYS A 11 -48.12 -20.71 -1.90
C LYS A 11 -47.82 -20.43 -0.42
N TRP A 12 -47.18 -21.39 0.22
CA TRP A 12 -46.09 -21.06 1.16
C TRP A 12 -44.74 -21.14 0.42
N ILE A 13 -44.56 -20.29 -0.61
CA ILE A 13 -43.24 -19.70 -0.81
C ILE A 13 -43.17 -18.61 0.26
N ILE A 14 -43.03 -19.03 1.53
CA ILE A 14 -42.37 -18.16 2.49
C ILE A 14 -40.97 -18.10 1.94
N THR A 15 -40.74 -17.01 1.23
CA THR A 15 -39.47 -16.34 1.11
C THR A 15 -38.69 -16.54 2.41
N ILE A 16 -37.95 -17.64 2.48
CA ILE A 16 -36.66 -17.68 3.16
C ILE A 16 -35.79 -16.77 2.28
N ALA A 17 -36.10 -15.47 2.28
CA ALA A 17 -35.07 -14.45 2.25
C ALA A 17 -34.37 -14.64 3.59
N ILE A 18 -33.52 -15.66 3.55
CA ILE A 18 -32.27 -15.77 4.23
C ILE A 18 -31.96 -14.43 4.90
N LEU A 19 -32.17 -14.45 6.20
CA LEU A 19 -31.78 -13.45 7.18
C LEU A 19 -30.23 -13.46 7.26
N ILE A 20 -29.53 -13.29 6.12
CA ILE A 20 -28.09 -12.99 6.02
C ILE A 20 -27.87 -11.47 5.96
N PHE A 21 -28.89 -10.67 6.24
CA PHE A 21 -28.73 -9.21 6.25
C PHE A 21 -28.10 -8.63 7.52
N SER A 22 -27.67 -9.46 8.49
CA SER A 22 -27.07 -8.94 9.74
C SER A 22 -25.59 -9.26 9.95
N MET A 23 -24.96 -10.13 9.16
CA MET A 23 -23.51 -10.39 9.28
C MET A 23 -22.65 -9.98 8.08
N ALA A 24 -23.24 -9.81 6.88
CA ALA A 24 -22.50 -9.34 5.70
C ALA A 24 -22.30 -7.81 5.68
N GLY A 25 -23.18 -7.03 6.32
CA GLY A 25 -23.13 -5.55 6.28
C GLY A 25 -21.94 -4.91 7.00
N GLY A 26 -21.33 -5.60 7.97
CA GLY A 26 -20.15 -5.10 8.70
C GLY A 26 -18.85 -5.14 7.88
N TRP A 27 -18.67 -6.17 7.05
CA TRP A 27 -17.43 -6.37 6.29
C TRP A 27 -17.33 -5.45 5.07
N PHE A 28 -18.43 -5.30 4.31
CA PHE A 28 -18.46 -4.38 3.18
C PHE A 28 -18.27 -2.92 3.60
N THR A 29 -18.71 -2.54 4.81
CA THR A 29 -18.53 -1.18 5.34
C THR A 29 -17.12 -0.93 5.88
N LEU A 30 -16.45 -1.92 6.47
CA LEU A 30 -15.07 -1.78 6.93
C LEU A 30 -14.08 -1.68 5.78
N LYS A 31 -14.24 -2.52 4.74
CA LYS A 31 -13.40 -2.44 3.53
C LYS A 31 -13.55 -1.08 2.84
N ALA A 32 -14.79 -0.63 2.62
CA ALA A 32 -15.02 0.67 1.99
C ALA A 32 -14.38 1.83 2.78
N LYS A 33 -14.44 1.79 4.12
CA LYS A 33 -13.77 2.76 4.98
C LYS A 33 -12.24 2.66 4.89
N ALA A 34 -11.68 1.45 4.83
CA ALA A 34 -10.24 1.27 4.65
C ALA A 34 -9.79 1.85 3.30
N ASP A 35 -10.51 1.54 2.21
CA ASP A 35 -10.24 2.05 0.87
C ASP A 35 -10.31 3.59 0.82
N GLU A 36 -11.30 4.18 1.50
CA GLU A 36 -11.42 5.64 1.63
C GLU A 36 -10.21 6.23 2.36
N ARG A 37 -9.79 5.64 3.48
CA ARG A 37 -8.61 6.08 4.23
C ARG A 37 -7.32 5.95 3.45
N ILE A 38 -7.13 4.86 2.70
CA ILE A 38 -5.97 4.67 1.83
C ILE A 38 -5.92 5.79 0.78
N LYS A 39 -7.04 6.11 0.13
CA LYS A 39 -7.12 7.22 -0.83
C LYS A 39 -6.80 8.57 -0.20
N GLU A 40 -7.28 8.84 1.02
CA GLU A 40 -6.94 10.05 1.76
C GLU A 40 -5.44 10.15 2.08
N HIS A 41 -4.86 9.05 2.56
CA HIS A 41 -3.44 8.98 2.87
C HIS A 41 -2.56 9.13 1.62
N TYR A 42 -2.93 8.47 0.52
CA TYR A 42 -2.25 8.61 -0.76
C TYR A 42 -2.26 10.06 -1.25
N LYS A 43 -3.42 10.74 -1.24
CA LYS A 43 -3.52 12.17 -1.58
C LYS A 43 -2.65 13.04 -0.66
N SER A 44 -2.62 12.74 0.63
CA SER A 44 -1.77 13.46 1.58
C SER A 44 -0.28 13.22 1.34
N PHE A 45 0.09 12.00 0.92
CA PHE A 45 1.46 11.63 0.59
C PHE A 45 1.94 12.40 -0.64
N LEU A 46 1.18 12.34 -1.73
CA LEU A 46 1.44 13.11 -2.95
C LEU A 46 1.51 14.62 -2.68
N LYS A 47 0.61 15.15 -1.85
CA LYS A 47 0.62 16.59 -1.51
C LYS A 47 1.90 17.01 -0.78
N TYR A 48 2.47 16.14 0.06
CA TYR A 48 3.65 16.46 0.86
C TYR A 48 4.95 16.23 0.09
N PHE A 49 5.05 15.12 -0.66
CA PHE A 49 6.28 14.71 -1.33
C PHE A 49 6.34 15.02 -2.82
N GLY A 50 5.19 15.23 -3.48
CA GLY A 50 5.09 15.49 -4.92
C GLY A 50 5.08 14.24 -5.80
N ASP A 51 5.39 13.06 -5.25
CA ASP A 51 5.44 11.79 -5.97
C ASP A 51 4.95 10.63 -5.08
N ASP A 52 4.61 9.49 -5.68
CA ASP A 52 4.15 8.28 -5.00
C ASP A 52 5.30 7.38 -4.50
N LEU A 53 6.54 7.70 -4.87
CA LEU A 53 7.78 7.06 -4.43
C LEU A 53 8.75 8.11 -3.91
N VAL A 54 9.31 7.88 -2.73
CA VAL A 54 10.35 8.73 -2.13
C VAL A 54 11.51 7.87 -1.66
N ILE A 55 12.72 8.34 -1.90
CA ILE A 55 13.95 7.67 -1.48
C ILE A 55 14.61 8.52 -0.41
N PHE A 56 14.88 7.91 0.74
CA PHE A 56 15.64 8.53 1.83
C PHE A 56 17.04 7.92 1.88
N ALA A 57 18.01 8.69 2.38
CA ALA A 57 19.37 8.18 2.58
C ALA A 57 19.42 7.08 3.66
N ASP A 58 18.65 7.23 4.74
CA ASP A 58 18.69 6.36 5.91
C ASP A 58 17.35 6.30 6.65
N GLY A 59 17.25 5.35 7.58
CA GLY A 59 16.07 5.10 8.41
C GLY A 59 15.63 6.25 9.30
N LEU A 60 16.57 7.00 9.87
CA LEU A 60 16.28 8.13 10.76
C LEU A 60 15.72 9.33 9.97
N SER A 61 16.30 9.62 8.82
CA SER A 61 15.85 10.64 7.88
C SER A 61 14.43 10.34 7.39
N MET A 62 14.15 9.07 7.05
CA MET A 62 12.80 8.61 6.72
C MET A 62 11.84 8.81 7.91
N ALA A 63 12.16 8.25 9.09
CA ALA A 63 11.27 8.29 10.25
C ALA A 63 10.96 9.73 10.69
N SER A 64 11.97 10.59 10.75
CA SER A 64 11.82 12.02 11.08
C SER A 64 10.91 12.73 10.08
N THR A 65 11.07 12.47 8.79
CA THR A 65 10.27 13.10 7.74
C THR A 65 8.82 12.61 7.74
N MET A 66 8.61 11.31 7.91
CA MET A 66 7.27 10.73 8.03
C MET A 66 6.52 11.29 9.25
N GLN A 67 7.19 11.39 10.40
CA GLN A 67 6.61 12.03 11.59
C GLN A 67 6.27 13.51 11.34
N LYS A 68 7.11 14.26 10.62
CA LYS A 68 6.83 15.66 10.26
C LYS A 68 5.58 15.77 9.37
N LYS A 69 5.48 14.92 8.34
CA LYS A 69 4.32 14.85 7.45
C LYS A 69 3.03 14.60 8.24
N ASP A 70 3.02 13.61 9.11
CA ASP A 70 1.81 13.24 9.85
C ASP A 70 1.42 14.32 10.86
N ARG A 71 2.40 14.92 11.56
CA ARG A 71 2.14 16.09 12.42
C ARG A 71 1.53 17.24 11.64
N GLN A 72 1.98 17.51 10.41
CA GLN A 72 1.41 18.55 9.56
C GLN A 72 -0.02 18.19 9.12
N TYR A 73 -0.25 16.94 8.73
CA TYR A 73 -1.59 16.44 8.38
C TYR A 73 -2.58 16.66 9.53
N TYR A 74 -2.28 16.19 10.74
CA TYR A 74 -3.19 16.34 11.89
C TYR A 74 -3.42 17.80 12.27
N LYS A 75 -2.37 18.64 12.26
CA LYS A 75 -2.50 20.08 12.50
C LYS A 75 -3.42 20.77 11.49
N SER A 76 -3.50 20.27 10.25
CA SER A 76 -4.34 20.85 9.20
C SER A 76 -5.81 20.42 9.29
N LYS A 77 -6.13 19.37 10.04
CA LYS A 77 -7.47 18.76 10.07
C LYS A 77 -8.35 19.23 11.21
N MET A 78 -7.77 19.73 12.31
CA MET A 78 -8.51 20.14 13.50
C MET A 78 -7.93 21.41 14.09
N THR A 79 -8.81 22.29 14.56
CA THR A 79 -8.44 23.42 15.42
C THR A 79 -7.95 22.92 16.78
N LYS A 80 -7.28 23.79 17.55
CA LYS A 80 -6.82 23.44 18.92
C LYS A 80 -7.97 23.02 19.84
N LYS A 81 -9.15 23.64 19.68
CA LYS A 81 -10.34 23.34 20.48
C LYS A 81 -10.89 21.95 20.15
N GLU A 82 -11.11 21.67 18.87
CA GLU A 82 -11.57 20.36 18.40
C GLU A 82 -10.60 19.24 18.79
N LEU A 83 -9.28 19.49 18.68
CA LEU A 83 -8.27 18.53 19.11
C LEU A 83 -8.37 18.24 20.62
N SER A 84 -8.53 19.27 21.46
CA SER A 84 -8.67 19.06 22.90
C SER A 84 -9.93 18.29 23.27
N GLU A 85 -11.05 18.55 22.60
CA GLU A 85 -12.31 17.82 22.80
C GLU A 85 -12.18 16.36 22.34
N PHE A 86 -11.55 16.14 21.19
CA PHE A 86 -11.25 14.81 20.65
C PHE A 86 -10.36 14.00 21.59
N MET A 87 -9.27 14.59 22.09
CA MET A 87 -8.36 13.95 23.04
C MET A 87 -9.07 13.55 24.34
N LYS A 88 -9.92 14.43 24.89
CA LYS A 88 -10.73 14.12 26.09
C LYS A 88 -11.72 12.99 25.82
N LYS A 89 -12.45 13.04 24.70
CA LYS A 89 -13.44 12.02 24.31
C LYS A 89 -12.83 10.62 24.17
N HIS A 90 -11.60 10.54 23.67
CA HIS A 90 -10.91 9.28 23.37
C HIS A 90 -9.81 8.92 24.38
N ASN A 91 -9.72 9.64 25.50
CA ASN A 91 -8.73 9.40 26.57
C ASN A 91 -7.27 9.34 26.06
N LEU A 92 -6.93 10.19 25.07
CA LEU A 92 -5.60 10.23 24.48
C LEU A 92 -4.64 11.07 25.32
N LYS A 93 -3.48 10.49 25.65
CA LYS A 93 -2.41 11.17 26.43
C LYS A 93 -1.63 12.18 25.60
N ASP A 94 -1.37 11.83 24.34
CA ASP A 94 -0.54 12.63 23.44
C ASP A 94 -1.34 13.17 22.27
N LYS A 95 -1.00 14.40 21.85
CA LYS A 95 -1.61 15.09 20.71
C LYS A 95 -1.26 14.47 19.35
N ASN A 96 -0.22 13.65 19.29
CA ASN A 96 0.28 13.04 18.07
C ASN A 96 0.44 11.53 18.29
N PRO A 97 0.23 10.71 17.25
CA PRO A 97 0.61 9.31 17.29
C PRO A 97 2.12 9.16 17.53
N ASN A 98 2.48 8.22 18.41
CA ASN A 98 3.86 7.80 18.60
C ASN A 98 4.13 6.59 17.70
N TYR A 99 5.05 6.72 16.77
CA TYR A 99 5.41 5.65 15.84
C TYR A 99 6.60 4.88 16.39
N SER A 100 6.44 3.57 16.56
CA SER A 100 7.56 2.66 16.82
C SER A 100 7.94 2.00 15.49
N TYR A 101 9.12 2.36 14.98
CA TYR A 101 9.69 1.69 13.82
C TYR A 101 10.58 0.52 14.27
N PRO A 102 10.65 -0.58 13.48
CA PRO A 102 11.59 -1.65 13.76
C PRO A 102 13.04 -1.14 13.80
N LYS A 103 13.84 -1.67 14.73
CA LYS A 103 15.25 -1.28 14.90
C LYS A 103 16.06 -1.41 13.61
N GLN A 104 15.86 -2.52 12.88
CA GLN A 104 16.48 -2.78 11.57
C GLN A 104 16.19 -1.69 10.53
N LEU A 105 14.98 -1.10 10.56
CA LEU A 105 14.62 -0.02 9.65
C LEU A 105 15.31 1.29 10.06
N ILE A 106 15.33 1.59 11.36
CA ILE A 106 15.94 2.82 11.87
C ILE A 106 17.46 2.84 11.70
N GLU A 107 18.12 1.70 11.88
CA GLU A 107 19.57 1.59 11.79
C GLU A 107 20.09 1.40 10.35
N SER A 108 19.20 1.25 9.36
CA SER A 108 19.60 1.09 7.97
C SER A 108 20.15 2.39 7.37
N SER A 109 21.34 2.29 6.78
CA SER A 109 22.05 3.36 6.06
C SER A 109 21.99 3.24 4.53
N ASP A 110 21.40 2.16 4.02
CA ASP A 110 21.58 1.73 2.62
C ASP A 110 20.41 2.16 1.73
N GLY A 111 19.86 3.34 2.03
CA GLY A 111 18.71 3.90 1.34
C GLY A 111 17.40 3.23 1.72
N ILE A 112 16.36 4.04 1.91
CA ILE A 112 14.99 3.58 2.19
C ILE A 112 14.07 4.02 1.07
N GLY A 113 13.44 3.06 0.39
CA GLY A 113 12.36 3.32 -0.55
C GLY A 113 11.02 3.32 0.17
N VAL A 114 10.26 4.40 0.05
CA VAL A 114 8.88 4.49 0.55
C VAL A 114 7.96 4.70 -0.65
N TYR A 115 7.21 3.66 -0.99
CA TYR A 115 6.20 3.68 -2.05
C TYR A 115 4.81 3.72 -1.45
N PHE A 116 3.91 4.52 -2.01
CA PHE A 116 2.51 4.55 -1.61
C PHE A 116 1.63 4.00 -2.74
N ASN A 117 1.26 2.73 -2.61
CA ASN A 117 0.30 2.06 -3.47
C ASN A 117 -1.12 2.58 -3.15
N PRO A 118 -1.85 3.18 -4.12
CA PRO A 118 -3.17 3.75 -3.85
C PRO A 118 -4.27 2.71 -3.59
N GLN A 119 -3.98 1.42 -3.77
CA GLN A 119 -4.88 0.30 -3.48
C GLN A 119 -4.51 -0.43 -2.19
N GLU A 120 -3.21 -0.56 -1.88
CA GLU A 120 -2.72 -1.41 -0.78
C GLU A 120 -2.12 -0.63 0.39
N GLY A 121 -1.81 0.66 0.20
CA GLY A 121 -1.21 1.51 1.22
C GLY A 121 0.29 1.68 1.05
N GLN A 122 0.99 1.89 2.16
CA GLN A 122 2.42 2.26 2.14
C GLN A 122 3.31 1.03 2.26
N GLU A 123 4.29 0.93 1.36
CA GLU A 123 5.35 -0.07 1.35
C GLU A 123 6.68 0.61 1.67
N ILE A 124 7.49 -0.01 2.54
CA ILE A 124 8.80 0.50 2.97
C ILE A 124 9.84 -0.59 2.72
N MET A 125 10.90 -0.26 1.97
CA MET A 125 11.98 -1.17 1.63
C MET A 125 13.33 -0.60 2.10
N VAL A 126 14.08 -1.40 2.87
CA VAL A 126 15.47 -1.14 3.24
C VAL A 126 16.42 -1.57 2.11
N GLY A 127 17.64 -1.04 2.07
CA GLY A 127 18.64 -1.42 1.04
C GLY A 127 18.26 -0.94 -0.36
N PHE A 128 17.48 0.13 -0.46
CA PHE A 128 16.88 0.55 -1.72
C PHE A 128 17.88 1.19 -2.69
N ASN A 129 19.04 1.64 -2.18
CA ASN A 129 20.08 2.21 -3.03
C ASN A 129 20.64 1.20 -4.04
N GLU A 130 20.80 -0.06 -3.66
CA GLU A 130 21.32 -1.11 -4.56
C GLU A 130 20.35 -1.40 -5.70
N ILE A 131 19.04 -1.46 -5.40
CA ILE A 131 17.98 -1.59 -6.40
C ILE A 131 18.07 -0.43 -7.39
N VAL A 132 18.08 0.80 -6.90
CA VAL A 132 18.13 2.00 -7.75
C VAL A 132 19.42 2.04 -8.56
N SER A 133 20.56 1.63 -7.99
CA SER A 133 21.84 1.52 -8.71
C SER A 133 21.74 0.55 -9.90
N GLY A 134 21.26 -0.67 -9.65
CA GLY A 134 21.09 -1.68 -10.69
C GLY A 134 20.09 -1.25 -11.78
N PHE A 135 18.98 -0.62 -11.40
CA PHE A 135 17.99 -0.13 -12.37
C PHE A 135 18.50 1.06 -13.20
N LYS A 136 19.25 2.01 -12.60
CA LYS A 136 19.86 3.14 -13.33
C LYS A 136 20.85 2.72 -14.41
N LYS A 137 21.47 1.56 -14.26
CA LYS A 137 22.40 0.98 -15.25
C LYS A 137 21.72 0.49 -16.53
N LYS A 138 20.38 0.36 -16.55
CA LYS A 138 19.59 -0.04 -17.73
C LYS A 138 20.15 -1.30 -18.40
N GLY A 139 20.44 -2.33 -17.61
CA GLY A 139 20.98 -3.61 -18.06
C GLY A 139 22.46 -3.62 -18.45
N LYS A 140 23.19 -2.50 -18.35
CA LYS A 140 24.61 -2.42 -18.72
C LYS A 140 25.52 -2.55 -17.51
N ASN A 141 26.56 -3.39 -17.59
CA ASN A 141 27.58 -3.52 -16.54
C ASN A 141 27.00 -3.76 -15.13
N LEU A 142 25.94 -4.56 -15.04
CA LEU A 142 25.41 -5.02 -13.77
C LEU A 142 26.41 -5.96 -13.11
N THR A 143 26.73 -5.69 -11.85
CA THR A 143 27.50 -6.61 -10.99
C THR A 143 26.66 -7.86 -10.67
N VAL A 144 27.30 -8.89 -10.13
CA VAL A 144 26.58 -10.10 -9.68
C VAL A 144 25.57 -9.71 -8.59
N ASP A 145 26.02 -8.96 -7.57
CA ASP A 145 25.17 -8.52 -6.46
C ASP A 145 23.96 -7.70 -6.94
N GLU A 146 24.14 -6.77 -7.90
CA GLU A 146 23.01 -6.01 -8.44
C GLU A 146 22.00 -6.89 -9.19
N LYS A 147 22.46 -7.93 -9.91
CA LYS A 147 21.55 -8.87 -10.58
C LYS A 147 20.76 -9.66 -9.54
N ASP A 148 21.42 -10.19 -8.53
CA ASP A 148 20.81 -10.99 -7.47
C ASP A 148 19.81 -10.15 -6.66
N THR A 149 20.15 -8.89 -6.38
CA THR A 149 19.27 -7.91 -5.72
C THR A 149 18.05 -7.57 -6.58
N ILE A 150 18.19 -7.40 -7.90
CA ILE A 150 17.05 -7.21 -8.82
C ILE A 150 16.15 -8.45 -8.86
N ILE A 151 16.72 -9.65 -8.96
CA ILE A 151 15.95 -10.91 -8.97
C ILE A 151 15.15 -11.03 -7.66
N SER A 152 15.82 -10.86 -6.53
CA SER A 152 15.21 -10.94 -5.19
C SER A 152 14.08 -9.92 -5.01
N PHE A 153 14.23 -8.71 -5.54
CA PHE A 153 13.19 -7.69 -5.53
C PHE A 153 11.95 -8.08 -6.34
N ILE A 154 12.14 -8.65 -7.53
CA ILE A 154 11.03 -9.07 -8.40
C ILE A 154 10.31 -10.31 -7.86
N GLU A 155 11.05 -11.25 -7.29
CA GLU A 155 10.50 -12.51 -6.77
C GLU A 155 9.91 -12.39 -5.36
N SER A 156 10.20 -11.29 -4.66
CA SER A 156 9.70 -11.07 -3.31
C SER A 156 8.17 -11.11 -3.25
N ASN A 157 7.65 -11.93 -2.34
CA ASN A 157 6.22 -11.98 -2.03
C ASN A 157 5.78 -10.86 -1.08
N SER A 158 6.73 -10.06 -0.56
CA SER A 158 6.47 -8.93 0.34
C SER A 158 6.42 -7.59 -0.39
N ILE A 159 6.63 -7.59 -1.70
CA ILE A 159 6.64 -6.38 -2.53
C ILE A 159 5.48 -6.47 -3.52
N SER A 160 4.66 -5.43 -3.57
CA SER A 160 3.50 -5.43 -4.46
C SER A 160 3.97 -5.37 -5.94
N PRO A 161 3.21 -6.00 -6.86
CA PRO A 161 3.44 -5.82 -8.30
C PRO A 161 3.40 -4.35 -8.72
N ASN A 162 2.63 -3.50 -8.04
CA ASN A 162 2.56 -2.08 -8.31
C ASN A 162 3.87 -1.35 -7.98
N PHE A 163 4.55 -1.74 -6.90
CA PHE A 163 5.86 -1.18 -6.58
C PHE A 163 6.87 -1.55 -7.67
N ILE A 164 6.90 -2.82 -8.08
CA ILE A 164 7.75 -3.27 -9.19
C ILE A 164 7.46 -2.47 -10.46
N ASN A 165 6.19 -2.34 -10.85
CA ASN A 165 5.78 -1.58 -12.04
C ASN A 165 6.12 -0.10 -11.94
N ARG A 166 6.09 0.49 -10.73
CA ARG A 166 6.51 1.87 -10.50
C ARG A 166 8.00 2.07 -10.76
N ILE A 167 8.85 1.09 -10.41
CA ILE A 167 10.29 1.11 -10.69
C ILE A 167 10.56 0.91 -12.18
N ILE A 168 9.85 -0.02 -12.83
CA ILE A 168 9.96 -0.22 -14.28
C ILE A 168 9.55 1.05 -15.04
N ARG A 169 8.52 1.77 -14.60
CA ARG A 169 8.12 3.05 -15.21
C ARG A 169 9.22 4.12 -15.10
N GLU A 170 9.98 4.12 -14.01
CA GLU A 170 11.03 5.10 -13.75
C GLU A 170 12.31 4.81 -14.52
N TYR A 171 12.75 3.56 -14.51
CA TYR A 171 14.09 3.15 -14.95
C TYR A 171 14.09 2.20 -16.15
N SER A 172 12.91 1.84 -16.65
CA SER A 172 12.68 0.85 -17.71
C SER A 172 13.00 -0.60 -17.28
N TYR A 173 12.71 -1.58 -18.15
CA TYR A 173 12.74 -3.02 -17.81
C TYR A 173 14.08 -3.71 -18.14
N GLU A 174 15.03 -3.02 -18.75
CA GLU A 174 16.27 -3.58 -19.32
C GLU A 174 17.17 -4.22 -18.25
N SER A 175 17.18 -3.66 -17.04
CA SER A 175 17.90 -4.27 -15.92
C SER A 175 17.29 -5.60 -15.47
N ILE A 176 15.97 -5.77 -15.60
CA ILE A 176 15.30 -7.05 -15.32
C ILE A 176 15.69 -8.08 -16.38
N THR A 177 15.65 -7.73 -17.66
CA THR A 177 16.03 -8.66 -18.74
C THR A 177 17.49 -9.09 -18.62
N ALA A 178 18.38 -8.18 -18.26
CA ALA A 178 19.79 -8.48 -18.05
C ALA A 178 20.03 -9.35 -16.81
N ALA A 179 19.29 -9.12 -15.72
CA ALA A 179 19.38 -9.92 -14.50
C ALA A 179 18.91 -11.37 -14.72
N PHE A 180 17.76 -11.55 -15.40
CA PHE A 180 17.20 -12.88 -15.70
C PHE A 180 17.80 -13.56 -16.93
N LEU A 181 18.83 -12.98 -17.55
CA LEU A 181 19.45 -13.48 -18.79
C LEU A 181 18.43 -13.72 -19.92
N ILE A 182 17.37 -12.91 -19.97
CA ILE A 182 16.36 -12.97 -21.02
C ILE A 182 16.98 -12.44 -22.31
N MET A 183 17.15 -13.31 -23.31
CA MET A 183 17.62 -12.88 -24.63
C MET A 183 16.61 -11.93 -25.25
N THR A 184 16.96 -10.65 -25.38
CA THR A 184 16.17 -9.67 -26.15
C THR A 184 16.45 -9.83 -27.64
N ASN A 185 16.22 -11.02 -28.19
CA ASN A 185 16.17 -11.23 -29.63
C ASN A 185 14.71 -11.39 -30.03
N THR A 186 14.23 -10.43 -30.82
CA THR A 186 12.89 -10.30 -31.42
C THR A 186 11.77 -9.81 -30.49
N GLY A 187 11.08 -8.77 -30.94
CA GLY A 187 10.11 -8.02 -30.16
C GLY A 187 8.94 -8.87 -29.67
N VAL A 188 8.72 -8.88 -28.36
CA VAL A 188 7.47 -9.39 -27.78
C VAL A 188 7.04 -8.47 -26.64
N SER A 189 5.94 -7.78 -26.91
CA SER A 189 5.15 -6.89 -26.03
C SER A 189 4.42 -7.64 -24.89
N ALA A 190 4.93 -8.76 -24.40
CA ALA A 190 4.15 -9.62 -23.51
C ALA A 190 5.02 -10.44 -22.55
N ILE A 191 5.50 -9.84 -21.46
CA ILE A 191 6.03 -10.63 -20.32
C ILE A 191 5.38 -10.27 -18.98
N PHE A 192 4.87 -9.05 -18.75
CA PHE A 192 4.24 -8.72 -17.45
C PHE A 192 2.71 -8.87 -17.44
N LYS A 193 2.20 -10.08 -17.69
CA LYS A 193 0.75 -10.38 -17.59
C LYS A 193 0.33 -11.34 -16.47
N TYR A 194 1.23 -11.74 -15.57
CA TYR A 194 0.86 -12.67 -14.50
C TYR A 194 1.35 -12.21 -13.13
N ARG A 195 0.49 -11.45 -12.44
CA ARG A 195 0.27 -11.50 -10.99
C ARG A 195 -0.97 -10.65 -10.66
N THR A 196 -2.13 -11.22 -10.97
CA THR A 196 -3.39 -10.85 -10.31
C THR A 196 -3.77 -12.05 -9.43
N CYS A 197 -3.57 -11.93 -8.13
CA CYS A 197 -4.25 -12.74 -7.13
C CYS A 197 -5.21 -11.80 -6.39
#